data_AF-A0A7C1QB58-F1
#
_entry.id   AF-A0A7C1QB58-F1
#
_cell.length_a   1.000
_cell.length_b   1.000
_cell.length_c   1.000
_cell.angle_alpha   90.00
_cell.angle_beta   90.00
_cell.angle_gamma   90.00
#
_symmetry.space_group_name_H-M   'P 1'
#
loop_
_entity.id
_entity.type
_entity.pdbx_description
1 polymer ?
#
loop_
_entity_poly.entity_id
_entity_poly.type
_entity_poly.pdbx_seq_one_letter_code
_entity_poly.pdbx_strand_id
1 'polypeptide(L)'
;MKTIMLEVRDNMTFIPVLAINFACENGEQRYLLSRAGYGLFYKEQAKHTVLIKMAGEIIVQHDPFDWKPALIRTMSTAHKYIRDHFDSLKDGDVIDVEFILGETEKCKTSEQYDKY
;
A
#
# COMPACT_ATOMS: atom_id res chain seq x y z
N MET A 1 -3.31 9.89 11.58
CA MET A 1 -3.32 9.02 10.39
C MET A 1 -2.32 9.55 9.40
N LYS A 2 -1.50 8.67 8.83
CA LYS A 2 -0.45 9.03 7.87
C LYS A 2 -0.83 8.51 6.49
N THR A 3 -0.53 9.30 5.47
CA THR A 3 -0.70 8.94 4.06
C THR A 3 0.65 8.93 3.36
N ILE A 4 0.84 8.02 2.41
CA ILE A 4 2.07 7.92 1.61
C ILE A 4 1.71 7.64 0.16
N MET A 5 2.32 8.37 -0.77
CA MET A 5 2.25 8.14 -2.22
C MET A 5 3.40 7.25 -2.66
N LEU A 6 3.10 6.12 -3.28
CA LEU A 6 4.10 5.11 -3.64
C LEU A 6 4.00 4.72 -5.12
N GLU A 7 5.09 4.20 -5.64
CA GLU A 7 5.17 3.62 -6.98
C GLU A 7 5.14 2.09 -6.88
N VAL A 8 4.04 1.44 -7.23
CA VAL A 8 3.99 -0.02 -7.33
C VAL A 8 4.52 -0.45 -8.69
N ARG A 9 5.52 -1.34 -8.68
CA ARG A 9 6.22 -1.83 -9.85
C ARG A 9 6.17 -3.34 -9.94
N ASP A 10 6.16 -3.82 -11.16
CA ASP A 10 6.16 -5.22 -11.55
C ASP A 10 6.69 -5.31 -12.99
N ASN A 11 6.59 -6.48 -13.64
CA ASN A 11 6.95 -6.59 -15.04
C ASN A 11 6.14 -5.60 -15.92
N MET A 12 6.84 -4.71 -16.62
CA MET A 12 6.27 -3.69 -17.52
C MET A 12 5.12 -2.86 -16.92
N THR A 13 5.14 -2.60 -15.62
CA THR A 13 4.02 -1.98 -14.90
C THR A 13 4.46 -0.78 -14.07
N PHE A 14 3.78 0.36 -14.21
CA PHE A 14 3.89 1.53 -13.33
C PHE A 14 2.50 1.85 -12.75
N ILE A 15 2.33 1.70 -11.44
CA ILE A 15 1.05 1.98 -10.78
C ILE A 15 1.28 2.94 -9.61
N PRO A 16 0.89 4.23 -9.73
CA PRO A 16 0.88 5.12 -8.59
C PRO A 16 -0.24 4.70 -7.63
N VAL A 17 0.08 4.67 -6.34
CA VAL A 17 -0.87 4.32 -5.27
C VAL A 17 -0.82 5.33 -4.13
N LEU A 18 -1.96 5.54 -3.49
CA LEU A 18 -2.07 6.27 -2.22
C LEU A 18 -2.36 5.26 -1.12
N ALA A 19 -1.46 5.16 -0.15
CA ALA A 19 -1.60 4.31 1.03
C ALA A 19 -2.00 5.15 2.24
N ILE A 20 -3.02 4.72 2.98
CA ILE A 20 -3.55 5.40 4.17
C ILE A 20 -3.49 4.41 5.34
N ASN A 21 -2.67 4.71 6.34
CA ASN A 21 -2.58 3.90 7.56
C ASN A 21 -3.54 4.40 8.64
N PHE A 22 -4.20 3.47 9.31
CA PHE A 22 -5.19 3.73 10.35
C PHE A 22 -4.59 3.99 11.74
N ALA A 23 -3.33 4.42 11.81
CA ALA A 23 -2.72 4.95 13.03
C ALA A 23 -3.47 6.23 13.46
N CYS A 24 -4.42 6.04 14.37
CA CYS A 24 -5.19 7.12 14.98
C CYS A 24 -4.30 8.04 15.80
N GLU A 25 -4.59 9.34 15.73
CA GLU A 25 -3.90 10.39 16.49
C GLU A 25 -4.75 10.94 17.63
N ASN A 26 -6.06 10.70 17.61
CA ASN A 26 -7.01 11.19 18.62
C ASN A 26 -8.12 10.18 18.91
N GLY A 27 -8.93 10.51 19.94
CA GLY A 27 -10.00 9.64 20.43
C GLY A 27 -11.14 9.48 19.44
N GLU A 28 -11.42 10.51 18.64
CA GLU A 28 -12.48 10.57 17.64
C GLU A 28 -12.19 9.60 16.48
N GLN A 29 -10.97 9.63 15.94
CA GLN A 29 -10.52 8.69 14.91
C GLN A 29 -10.62 7.25 15.40
N ARG A 30 -10.11 6.99 16.62
CA ARG A 30 -10.16 5.65 17.23
C ARG A 30 -11.60 5.16 17.42
N TYR A 31 -12.48 6.04 17.90
CA TYR A 31 -13.88 5.70 18.09
C TYR A 31 -14.55 5.31 16.76
N LEU A 32 -14.41 6.13 15.72
CA LEU A 32 -15.02 5.86 14.41
C LEU A 32 -14.50 4.56 13.79
N LEU A 33 -13.18 4.33 13.84
CA LEU A 33 -12.58 3.09 13.32
C LEU A 33 -13.02 1.84 14.10
N SER A 34 -13.19 1.96 15.42
CA SER A 34 -13.74 0.87 16.23
C SER A 34 -15.19 0.53 15.86
N ARG A 35 -16.01 1.54 15.51
CA ARG A 35 -17.39 1.33 15.05
C ARG A 35 -17.45 0.66 13.68
N ALA A 36 -16.42 0.84 12.87
CA ALA A 36 -16.28 0.20 11.56
C ALA A 36 -15.62 -1.19 11.62
N GLY A 37 -15.19 -1.66 12.80
CA GLY A 37 -14.66 -3.01 12.99
C GLY A 37 -13.13 -3.14 12.88
N TYR A 38 -12.37 -2.04 12.83
CA TYR A 38 -10.91 -2.05 12.66
C TYR A 38 -10.13 -2.17 13.98
N GLY A 39 -10.70 -2.82 15.01
CA GLY A 39 -10.10 -2.94 16.33
C GLY A 39 -10.48 -1.80 17.29
N LEU A 40 -10.19 -2.00 18.58
CA LEU A 40 -10.63 -1.12 19.67
C LEU A 40 -9.53 -0.16 20.15
N PHE A 41 -8.27 -0.56 19.94
CA PHE A 41 -7.09 0.14 20.44
C PHE A 41 -6.24 0.71 19.30
N TYR A 42 -5.53 1.81 19.58
CA TYR A 42 -4.64 2.50 18.63
C TYR A 42 -3.67 1.54 17.92
N LYS A 43 -3.06 0.60 18.66
CA LYS A 43 -2.09 -0.36 18.13
C LYS A 43 -2.69 -1.41 17.19
N GLU A 44 -3.98 -1.73 17.34
CA GLU A 44 -4.66 -2.68 16.46
C GLU A 44 -5.03 -1.97 15.15
N GLN A 45 -5.58 -0.76 15.28
CA GLN A 45 -5.98 0.07 14.15
C GLN A 45 -4.78 0.40 13.25
N ALA A 46 -3.61 0.71 13.81
CA ALA A 46 -2.39 0.96 13.06
C ALA A 46 -1.90 -0.20 12.17
N LYS A 47 -2.43 -1.43 12.35
CA LYS A 47 -2.11 -2.58 11.49
C LYS A 47 -2.91 -2.60 10.19
N HIS A 48 -3.89 -1.71 10.04
CA HIS A 48 -4.72 -1.61 8.85
C HIS A 48 -4.20 -0.51 7.94
N THR A 49 -4.18 -0.81 6.65
CA THR A 49 -3.84 0.14 5.59
C THR A 49 -4.90 0.02 4.52
N VAL A 50 -5.39 1.16 4.02
CA VAL A 50 -6.19 1.23 2.80
C VAL A 50 -5.25 1.64 1.68
N LEU A 51 -5.35 0.96 0.55
CA LEU A 51 -4.58 1.24 -0.63
C LEU A 51 -5.49 1.63 -1.80
N ILE A 52 -5.18 2.76 -2.42
CA ILE A 52 -5.90 3.33 -3.54
C ILE A 52 -4.99 3.22 -4.76
N LYS A 53 -5.37 2.38 -5.72
CA LYS A 53 -4.72 2.29 -7.03
C LYS A 53 -5.24 3.41 -7.93
N MET A 54 -4.33 4.19 -8.53
CA MET A 54 -4.68 5.37 -9.34
C MET A 54 -4.30 5.27 -10.83
N ALA A 55 -3.80 4.12 -11.30
CA ALA A 55 -3.60 3.87 -12.74
C ALA A 55 -4.90 3.36 -13.40
N GLY A 56 -5.37 4.01 -14.46
CA GLY A 56 -6.59 3.61 -15.17
C GLY A 56 -7.83 3.77 -14.27
N GLU A 57 -8.62 2.70 -14.11
CA GLU A 57 -9.73 2.69 -13.13
C GLU A 57 -9.18 2.78 -11.70
N ILE A 58 -9.74 3.73 -10.93
CA ILE A 58 -9.44 3.91 -9.51
C ILE A 58 -10.09 2.77 -8.73
N ILE A 59 -9.27 2.03 -7.97
CA ILE A 59 -9.72 0.92 -7.14
C ILE A 59 -9.21 1.16 -5.72
N VAL A 60 -10.10 1.08 -4.74
CA VAL A 60 -9.79 1.24 -3.32
C VAL A 60 -9.98 -0.10 -2.63
N GLN A 61 -8.97 -0.56 -1.90
CA GLN A 61 -9.09 -1.79 -1.10
C GLN A 61 -8.47 -1.61 0.29
N HIS A 62 -9.15 -2.17 1.29
CA HIS A 62 -8.66 -2.26 2.67
C HIS A 62 -8.06 -3.63 2.97
N ASP A 63 -8.53 -4.67 2.28
CA ASP A 63 -8.01 -6.03 2.38
C ASP A 63 -7.04 -6.30 1.22
N PRO A 64 -5.79 -6.73 1.49
CA PRO A 64 -4.86 -7.18 0.46
C PRO A 64 -5.34 -8.37 -0.40
N PHE A 65 -6.38 -9.11 -0.02
CA PHE A 65 -6.86 -10.27 -0.77
C PHE A 65 -8.07 -9.97 -1.66
N ASP A 66 -8.68 -8.78 -1.55
CA ASP A 66 -9.90 -8.40 -2.30
C ASP A 66 -9.62 -7.69 -3.64
N TRP A 67 -8.38 -7.73 -4.13
CA TRP A 67 -8.05 -7.17 -5.43
C TRP A 67 -8.69 -7.95 -6.59
N LYS A 68 -9.03 -7.26 -7.69
CA LYS A 68 -9.57 -7.89 -8.90
C LYS A 68 -8.63 -9.02 -9.36
N PRO A 69 -9.13 -10.14 -9.92
CA PRO A 69 -8.30 -11.29 -10.31
C PRO A 69 -7.08 -10.94 -11.17
N ALA A 70 -7.22 -10.02 -12.12
CA ALA A 70 -6.12 -9.56 -12.99
C ALA A 70 -5.03 -8.77 -12.25
N LEU A 71 -5.30 -8.29 -11.03
CA LEU A 71 -4.39 -7.48 -10.21
C LEU A 71 -3.92 -8.21 -8.95
N ILE A 72 -4.42 -9.43 -8.69
CA ILE A 72 -4.25 -10.12 -7.42
C ILE A 72 -2.77 -10.32 -7.08
N ARG A 73 -1.94 -10.79 -8.03
CA ARG A 73 -0.51 -11.03 -7.78
C ARG A 73 0.21 -9.74 -7.38
N THR A 74 0.12 -8.72 -8.22
CA THR A 74 0.82 -7.45 -8.06
C THR A 74 0.33 -6.69 -6.84
N MET A 75 -0.99 -6.40 -6.80
CA MET A 75 -1.56 -5.51 -5.80
C MET A 75 -1.71 -6.18 -4.44
N SER A 76 -1.95 -7.50 -4.36
CA SER A 76 -1.98 -8.19 -3.06
C SER A 76 -0.60 -8.20 -2.41
N THR A 77 0.43 -8.50 -3.19
CA THR A 77 1.82 -8.56 -2.71
C THR A 77 2.29 -7.17 -2.26
N ALA A 78 2.09 -6.15 -3.11
CA ALA A 78 2.40 -4.78 -2.77
C ALA A 78 1.62 -4.31 -1.53
N HIS A 79 0.31 -4.57 -1.45
CA HIS A 79 -0.52 -4.13 -0.33
C HIS A 79 -0.08 -4.78 1.00
N LYS A 80 0.24 -6.08 1.01
CA LYS A 80 0.80 -6.75 2.20
C LYS A 80 2.12 -6.11 2.63
N TYR A 81 3.04 -5.91 1.67
CA TYR A 81 4.33 -5.32 1.95
C TYR A 81 4.19 -3.91 2.55
N ILE A 82 3.37 -3.06 1.93
CA ILE A 82 3.11 -1.68 2.39
C ILE A 82 2.50 -1.69 3.79
N ARG A 83 1.52 -2.55 4.07
CA ARG A 83 0.90 -2.68 5.39
C ARG A 83 1.95 -3.06 6.45
N ASP A 84 2.80 -4.03 6.14
CA ASP A 84 3.76 -4.60 7.10
C ASP A 84 4.99 -3.68 7.32
N HIS A 85 5.26 -2.75 6.39
CA HIS A 85 6.43 -1.86 6.41
C HIS A 85 6.09 -0.37 6.40
N PHE A 86 4.82 0.00 6.65
CA PHE A 86 4.29 1.36 6.43
C PHE A 86 5.14 2.46 7.10
N ASP A 87 5.61 2.21 8.32
CA ASP A 87 6.38 3.18 9.10
C ASP A 87 7.75 3.49 8.49
N SER A 88 8.34 2.56 7.73
CA SER A 88 9.62 2.75 7.06
C SER A 88 9.51 3.40 5.68
N LEU A 89 8.29 3.48 5.12
CA LEU A 89 8.06 4.01 3.78
C LEU A 89 7.91 5.55 3.80
N LYS A 90 8.24 6.16 2.66
CA LYS A 90 8.07 7.59 2.37
C LYS A 90 7.56 7.81 0.95
N ASP A 91 7.14 9.04 0.68
CA ASP A 91 6.62 9.41 -0.64
C ASP A 91 7.66 9.17 -1.74
N GLY A 92 7.20 8.55 -2.83
CA GLY A 92 8.03 8.22 -3.99
C GLY A 92 8.86 6.93 -3.85
N ASP A 93 8.76 6.20 -2.73
CA ASP A 93 9.38 4.87 -2.63
C ASP A 93 8.74 3.90 -3.64
N VAL A 94 9.59 3.00 -4.17
CA VAL A 94 9.20 1.96 -5.11
C VAL A 94 8.89 0.66 -4.38
N ILE A 95 7.71 0.13 -4.62
CA ILE A 95 7.27 -1.19 -4.17
C ILE A 95 7.43 -2.15 -5.34
N ASP A 96 8.63 -2.71 -5.47
CA ASP A 96 8.97 -3.66 -6.53
C ASP A 96 8.51 -5.08 -6.17
N VAL A 97 7.41 -5.51 -6.80
CA VAL A 97 6.80 -6.81 -6.56
C VAL A 97 7.71 -7.97 -6.99
N GLU A 98 8.43 -7.84 -8.10
CA GLU A 98 9.34 -8.89 -8.57
C GLU A 98 10.47 -9.11 -7.54
N PHE A 99 11.00 -8.02 -6.97
CA PHE A 99 12.00 -8.08 -5.91
C PHE A 99 11.43 -8.67 -4.60
N ILE A 100 10.23 -8.26 -4.19
CA ILE A 100 9.56 -8.79 -2.98
C ILE A 100 9.31 -10.31 -3.09
N LEU A 101 9.00 -10.81 -4.29
CA LEU A 101 8.79 -12.23 -4.55
C LEU A 101 10.11 -13.01 -4.78
N GLY A 102 11.25 -12.33 -4.83
CA GLY A 102 12.56 -12.94 -5.09
C GLY A 102 12.78 -13.35 -6.54
N GLU A 103 12.00 -12.80 -7.48
CA GLU A 103 12.13 -13.03 -8.92
C GLU A 103 13.30 -12.22 -9.51
N THR A 104 13.70 -11.12 -8.85
CA THR A 104 14.86 -10.30 -9.19
C THR A 104 15.78 -10.12 -7.98
N GLU A 105 17.08 -9.96 -8.22
CA GLU A 105 18.08 -9.74 -7.16
C GLU A 105 18.24 -8.26 -6.76
N LYS A 106 17.67 -7.35 -7.56
CA LYS A 106 17.81 -5.90 -7.38
C LYS A 106 16.46 -5.22 -7.52
N CYS A 107 16.11 -4.42 -6.53
CA CYS A 107 14.93 -3.56 -6.56
C CYS A 107 15.07 -2.51 -7.68
N LYS A 108 13.98 -2.29 -8.41
CA LYS A 108 13.88 -1.26 -9.45
C LYS A 108 14.10 0.14 -8.88
N THR A 109 14.69 1.00 -9.70
CA THR A 109 14.65 2.45 -9.53
C THR A 109 13.29 3.00 -9.95
N SER A 110 12.90 4.14 -9.38
CA SER A 110 11.67 4.83 -9.81
C SER A 110 11.79 5.27 -11.26
N GLU A 111 10.72 5.13 -12.04
CA GLU A 111 10.71 5.60 -13.44
C GLU A 111 10.95 7.10 -13.56
N GLN A 112 10.72 7.89 -12.51
CA GLN A 112 11.04 9.32 -12.52
C GLN A 112 12.52 9.60 -12.85
N TYR A 113 13.41 8.66 -12.51
CA TYR A 113 14.86 8.79 -12.72
C TYR A 113 15.39 7.93 -13.87
N ASP A 114 14.57 7.03 -14.42
CA ASP A 114 14.91 6.25 -15.60
C ASP A 114 14.80 7.16 -16.83
N LYS A 115 15.92 7.77 -17.22
CA LYS A 115 16.01 8.60 -18.41
C LYS A 115 15.77 7.75 -19.65
N TYR A 116 14.82 8.18 -20.49
CA TYR A 116 14.70 7.72 -21.88
C TYR A 116 16.02 7.85 -22.64
#